data_AF-A0A9D6T6A7-F1
#
_entry.id   AF-A0A9D6T6A7-F1
#
_cell.length_a   1.000
_cell.length_b   1.000
_cell.length_c   1.000
_cell.angle_alpha   90.00
_cell.angle_beta   90.00
_cell.angle_gamma   90.00
#
_symmetry.space_group_name_H-M   'P 1'
#
loop_
_entity.id
_entity.type
_entity.pdbx_description
1 polymer ?
#
loop_
_entity_poly.entity_id
_entity_poly.type
_entity_poly.pdbx_seq_one_letter_code
_entity_poly.pdbx_strand_id
1 'polypeptide(L)'
;MTWEDVLKRDDIVGGDIESHEDGYVYRGPISSFRLESGMIRFESPWCARMPEDMSAGWKPWDITSSFVSASITPNDIGDGRVQFMMPGLGFAVIFPKGGSKLDPAKVEGLRL
;
A
#
# COMPACT_ATOMS: atom_id res chain seq x y z
N MET A 1 -8.79 -15.56 2.72
CA MET A 1 -9.81 -14.53 2.42
C MET A 1 -9.82 -14.29 0.91
N THR A 2 -10.86 -13.66 0.36
CA THR A 2 -10.93 -13.30 -1.07
C THR A 2 -10.78 -11.79 -1.27
N TRP A 3 -10.48 -11.34 -2.49
CA TRP A 3 -10.52 -9.90 -2.80
C TRP A 3 -11.92 -9.31 -2.66
N GLU A 4 -12.98 -10.09 -2.93
CA GLU A 4 -14.36 -9.64 -2.71
C GLU A 4 -14.63 -9.34 -1.23
N ASP A 5 -14.05 -10.11 -0.31
CA ASP A 5 -14.14 -9.84 1.12
C ASP A 5 -13.41 -8.55 1.48
N VAL A 6 -12.20 -8.35 0.93
CA VAL A 6 -11.40 -7.14 1.18
C VAL A 6 -12.07 -5.90 0.59
N LEU A 7 -12.66 -5.99 -0.61
CA LEU A 7 -13.35 -4.88 -1.29
C LEU A 7 -14.61 -4.42 -0.55
N LYS A 8 -15.22 -5.26 0.29
CA LYS A 8 -16.38 -4.90 1.12
C LYS A 8 -15.99 -4.17 2.41
N ARG A 9 -14.71 -4.11 2.75
CA ARG A 9 -14.23 -3.46 3.97
C ARG A 9 -14.25 -1.95 3.82
N ASP A 10 -14.86 -1.26 4.79
CA ASP A 10 -14.95 0.20 4.85
C ASP A 10 -13.73 0.85 5.52
N ASP A 11 -12.79 0.05 6.01
CA ASP A 11 -11.57 0.47 6.69
C ASP A 11 -10.31 0.44 5.80
N ILE A 12 -10.43 0.08 4.51
CA ILE A 12 -9.29 0.05 3.58
C ILE A 12 -8.96 1.43 3.02
N VAL A 13 -9.96 2.12 2.44
CA VAL A 13 -9.79 3.49 1.95
C VAL A 13 -9.56 4.42 3.13
N GLY A 14 -8.45 5.15 3.18
CA GLY A 14 -7.99 5.93 4.34
C GLY A 14 -7.05 5.16 5.28
N GLY A 15 -6.82 3.88 5.00
CA GLY A 15 -5.64 3.14 5.47
C GLY A 15 -4.42 3.43 4.59
N ASP A 16 -3.37 2.61 4.71
CA ASP A 16 -2.17 2.70 3.87
C ASP A 16 -1.85 1.36 3.20
N ILE A 17 -1.12 1.42 2.11
CA ILE A 17 -0.41 0.28 1.53
C ILE A 17 1.09 0.43 1.76
N GLU A 18 1.76 -0.66 2.06
CA GLU A 18 3.23 -0.79 2.09
C GLU A 18 3.66 -1.87 1.11
N SER A 19 4.74 -1.65 0.37
CA SER A 19 5.36 -2.66 -0.48
C SER A 19 6.88 -2.59 -0.42
N HIS A 20 7.53 -3.73 -0.66
CA HIS A 20 8.97 -3.91 -0.56
C HIS A 20 9.57 -4.35 -1.90
N GLU A 21 10.20 -3.43 -2.61
CA GLU A 21 10.72 -3.64 -3.97
C GLU A 21 12.12 -3.04 -4.10
N ASP A 22 13.04 -3.79 -4.72
CA ASP A 22 14.38 -3.32 -5.12
C ASP A 22 15.18 -2.62 -4.00
N GLY A 23 15.05 -3.11 -2.77
CA GLY A 23 15.73 -2.55 -1.60
C GLY A 23 15.11 -1.27 -1.06
N TYR A 24 13.87 -0.96 -1.44
CA TYR A 24 13.08 0.16 -0.93
C TYR A 24 11.75 -0.31 -0.36
N VAL A 25 11.33 0.37 0.71
CA VAL A 25 9.97 0.34 1.23
C VAL A 25 9.21 1.50 0.63
N TYR A 26 8.04 1.22 0.07
CA TYR A 26 7.11 2.22 -0.47
C TYR A 26 5.87 2.25 0.40
N ARG A 27 5.36 3.44 0.69
CA ARG A 27 4.13 3.63 1.47
C ARG A 27 3.30 4.80 0.98
N GLY A 28 1.99 4.67 1.11
CA GLY A 28 1.08 5.79 0.89
C GLY A 28 -0.35 5.46 1.32
N PRO A 29 -1.17 6.49 1.61
CA PRO A 29 -2.56 6.31 2.00
C PRO A 29 -3.43 5.89 0.82
N ILE A 30 -4.38 4.99 1.05
CA ILE A 30 -5.27 4.49 0.00
C ILE A 30 -6.44 5.46 -0.15
N SER A 31 -6.54 6.20 -1.24
CA SER A 31 -7.72 7.04 -1.56
C SER A 31 -8.76 6.31 -2.40
N SER A 32 -8.35 5.31 -3.18
CA SER A 32 -9.25 4.46 -3.95
C SER A 32 -8.78 3.01 -3.94
N PHE A 33 -9.73 2.09 -3.86
CA PHE A 33 -9.51 0.65 -3.86
C PHE A 33 -10.66 -0.03 -4.60
N ARG A 34 -10.37 -0.66 -5.75
CA ARG A 34 -11.41 -1.21 -6.63
C ARG A 34 -10.92 -2.38 -7.48
N LEU A 35 -11.85 -3.23 -7.92
CA LEU A 35 -11.63 -4.20 -8.98
C LEU A 35 -11.92 -3.54 -10.34
N GLU A 36 -10.95 -3.56 -11.23
CA GLU A 36 -11.03 -3.00 -12.58
C GLU A 36 -10.32 -3.94 -13.56
N SER A 37 -11.04 -4.48 -14.54
CA SER A 37 -10.47 -5.34 -15.59
C SER A 37 -9.68 -6.56 -15.05
N GLY A 38 -10.15 -7.20 -13.98
CA GLY A 38 -9.49 -8.34 -13.36
C GLY A 38 -8.28 -7.97 -12.48
N MET A 39 -8.04 -6.69 -12.27
CA MET A 39 -6.96 -6.15 -11.45
C MET A 39 -7.54 -5.42 -10.25
N ILE A 40 -6.91 -5.60 -9.10
CA ILE A 40 -7.16 -4.82 -7.90
C ILE A 40 -6.28 -3.58 -7.97
N ARG A 41 -6.91 -2.41 -8.10
CA ARG A 41 -6.22 -1.13 -8.26
C ARG A 41 -6.27 -0.32 -6.97
N PHE A 42 -5.11 0.19 -6.60
CA PHE A 42 -4.91 1.11 -5.49
C PHE A 42 -4.52 2.47 -6.04
N GLU A 43 -5.15 3.52 -5.55
CA GLU A 43 -4.72 4.89 -5.79
C GLU A 43 -4.38 5.54 -4.45
N SER A 44 -3.32 6.34 -4.47
CA SER A 44 -2.85 7.13 -3.35
C SER A 44 -2.77 8.61 -3.77
N PRO A 45 -3.11 9.57 -2.89
CA PRO A 45 -2.86 10.97 -3.16
C PRO A 45 -1.36 11.31 -3.15
N TRP A 46 -0.54 10.52 -2.45
CA TRP A 46 0.92 10.68 -2.43
C TRP A 46 1.62 9.36 -2.07
N CYS A 47 2.82 9.15 -2.56
CA CYS A 47 3.63 7.99 -2.20
C CYS A 47 4.95 8.47 -1.64
N ALA A 48 5.51 7.72 -0.69
CA ALA A 48 6.84 7.92 -0.18
C ALA A 48 7.64 6.63 -0.27
N ARG A 49 8.95 6.76 -0.39
CA ARG A 49 9.87 5.63 -0.35
C ARG A 49 11.03 5.89 0.61
N MET A 50 11.62 4.80 1.09
CA MET A 50 12.79 4.80 1.94
C MET A 50 13.62 3.54 1.67
N PRO A 51 14.96 3.60 1.66
CA PRO A 51 15.78 2.39 1.60
C PRO A 51 15.44 1.41 2.74
N GLU A 52 15.43 0.10 2.46
CA GLU A 52 15.10 -0.93 3.47
C GLU A 52 16.08 -0.95 4.66
N ASP A 53 17.31 -0.50 4.45
CA ASP A 53 18.32 -0.32 5.49
C ASP A 53 18.09 0.93 6.37
N MET A 54 17.04 1.70 6.09
CA MET A 54 16.63 2.91 6.81
C MET A 54 17.70 4.02 6.79
N SER A 55 18.69 3.93 5.89
CA SER A 55 19.85 4.84 5.85
C SER A 55 19.52 6.26 5.43
N ALA A 56 18.42 6.44 4.70
CA ALA A 56 17.88 7.74 4.31
C ALA A 56 16.42 7.82 4.77
N GLY A 57 15.98 8.97 5.27
CA GLY A 57 14.57 9.16 5.66
C GLY A 57 13.59 9.02 4.48
N TRP A 58 12.30 9.10 4.77
CA TRP A 58 11.24 9.04 3.76
C TRP A 58 11.33 10.21 2.78
N LYS A 59 11.21 9.90 1.49
CA LYS A 59 11.17 10.88 0.39
C LYS A 59 9.94 10.66 -0.48
N PRO A 60 9.39 11.69 -1.11
CA PRO A 60 8.27 11.53 -2.04
C PRO A 60 8.66 10.63 -3.21
N TRP A 61 7.66 9.93 -3.74
CA TRP A 61 7.75 9.06 -4.90
C TRP A 61 6.65 9.38 -5.89
N ASP A 62 7.01 9.41 -7.18
CA ASP A 62 6.14 9.91 -8.23
C ASP A 62 5.04 8.90 -8.62
N ILE A 63 5.24 7.61 -8.33
CA ILE A 63 4.26 6.56 -8.65
C ILE A 63 3.25 6.46 -7.50
N THR A 64 2.02 6.91 -7.75
CA THR A 64 0.94 7.01 -6.76
C THR A 64 -0.20 6.02 -6.99
N SER A 65 -0.06 5.10 -7.94
CA SER A 65 -1.01 4.01 -8.12
C SER A 65 -0.30 2.69 -8.33
N SER A 66 -0.89 1.62 -7.79
CA SER A 66 -0.40 0.26 -7.96
C SER A 66 -1.54 -0.68 -8.28
N PHE A 67 -1.22 -1.86 -8.80
CA PHE A 67 -2.22 -2.86 -9.11
C PHE A 67 -1.67 -4.27 -8.93
N VAL A 68 -2.55 -5.21 -8.62
CA VAL A 68 -2.25 -6.64 -8.56
C VAL A 68 -3.37 -7.42 -9.24
N SER A 69 -3.04 -8.55 -9.86
CA SER A 69 -4.07 -9.43 -10.41
C SER A 69 -5.02 -9.90 -9.31
N ALA A 70 -6.33 -9.87 -9.58
CA ALA A 70 -7.34 -10.43 -8.67
C ALA A 70 -7.22 -11.96 -8.52
N SER A 71 -6.38 -12.62 -9.33
CA SER A 71 -6.04 -14.03 -9.14
C SER A 71 -5.02 -14.28 -8.01
N ILE A 72 -4.32 -13.26 -7.54
CA ILE A 72 -3.45 -13.37 -6.37
C ILE A 72 -4.29 -13.48 -5.12
N THR A 73 -4.02 -14.47 -4.27
CA THR A 73 -4.75 -14.65 -3.01
C THR A 73 -4.26 -13.67 -1.94
N PRO A 74 -5.13 -12.79 -1.41
CA PRO A 74 -4.82 -12.01 -0.22
C PRO A 74 -4.89 -12.89 1.04
N ASN A 75 -4.07 -12.57 2.03
CA ASN A 75 -3.99 -13.28 3.31
C ASN A 75 -4.21 -12.29 4.46
N ASP A 76 -5.05 -12.67 5.41
CA ASP A 76 -5.19 -11.95 6.67
C ASP A 76 -3.98 -12.31 7.54
N ILE A 77 -3.26 -11.30 8.01
CA ILE A 77 -2.07 -11.47 8.87
C ILE A 77 -2.29 -10.92 10.30
N GLY A 78 -3.55 -10.66 10.68
CA GLY A 78 -3.94 -10.13 11.98
C GLY A 78 -4.04 -8.61 12.02
N ASP A 79 -4.73 -8.10 13.05
CA ASP A 79 -5.00 -6.66 13.27
C ASP A 79 -5.71 -5.98 12.08
N GLY A 80 -6.48 -6.75 11.31
CA GLY A 80 -7.13 -6.28 10.09
C GLY A 80 -6.17 -6.04 8.92
N ARG A 81 -4.89 -6.41 9.01
CA ARG A 81 -3.92 -6.24 7.92
C ARG A 81 -4.09 -7.33 6.86
N VAL A 82 -3.88 -6.94 5.60
CA VAL A 82 -3.98 -7.85 4.46
C VAL A 82 -2.66 -7.89 3.71
N GLN A 83 -2.04 -9.07 3.61
CA GLN A 83 -0.81 -9.29 2.86
C GLN A 83 -1.10 -10.00 1.54
N PHE A 84 -0.41 -9.61 0.47
CA PHE A 84 -0.44 -10.29 -0.81
C PHE A 84 0.90 -10.13 -1.55
N MET A 85 1.12 -10.97 -2.54
CA MET A 85 2.34 -10.93 -3.36
C MET A 85 2.07 -10.19 -4.65
N MET A 86 2.84 -9.15 -4.93
CA MET A 86 2.83 -8.42 -6.20
C MET A 86 3.99 -8.95 -7.06
N PRO A 87 3.70 -9.69 -8.16
CA PRO A 87 4.77 -10.22 -9.01
C PRO A 87 5.69 -9.09 -9.52
N GLY A 88 7.00 -9.26 -9.32
CA GLY A 88 8.02 -8.26 -9.65
C GLY A 88 8.27 -7.20 -8.58
N LEU A 89 7.34 -7.00 -7.63
CA LEU A 89 7.43 -5.97 -6.58
C LEU A 89 7.53 -6.54 -5.16
N GLY A 90 7.46 -7.86 -4.99
CA GLY A 90 7.56 -8.50 -3.66
C GLY A 90 6.24 -8.53 -2.89
N PHE A 91 6.31 -8.47 -1.56
CA PHE A 91 5.12 -8.47 -0.71
C PHE A 91 4.58 -7.06 -0.52
N ALA A 92 3.26 -6.95 -0.54
CA ALA A 92 2.53 -5.76 -0.15
C ALA A 92 1.63 -6.06 1.05
N VAL A 93 1.45 -5.06 1.91
CA VAL A 93 0.59 -5.12 3.10
C VAL A 93 -0.33 -3.90 3.10
N ILE A 94 -1.63 -4.14 3.22
CA ILE A 94 -2.61 -3.10 3.52
C ILE A 94 -2.75 -2.99 5.03
N PHE A 95 -2.62 -1.77 5.52
CA PHE A 95 -2.96 -1.36 6.87
C PHE A 95 -4.35 -0.72 6.84
N PRO A 96 -5.30 -1.12 7.71
CA PRO A 96 -6.59 -0.45 7.78
C PRO A 96 -6.45 1.00 8.28
N LYS A 97 -7.52 1.79 8.18
CA LYS A 97 -7.62 3.15 8.74
C LYS A 97 -7.05 3.20 10.17
N GLY A 98 -6.13 4.13 10.40
CA GLY A 98 -5.46 4.30 11.69
C GLY A 98 -4.41 3.23 12.04
N GLY A 99 -4.23 2.21 11.21
CA GLY A 99 -3.18 1.20 11.34
C GLY A 99 -1.82 1.65 10.80
N SER A 100 -1.80 2.64 9.90
CA SER A 100 -0.56 3.24 9.41
C SER A 100 0.04 4.22 10.42
N LYS A 101 1.38 4.29 10.42
CA LYS A 101 2.16 5.20 11.29
C LYS A 101 3.02 6.18 10.49
N LEU A 102 2.91 6.20 9.16
CA LEU A 102 3.68 7.16 8.36
C LEU A 102 3.05 8.54 8.47
N ASP A 103 3.72 9.42 9.20
CA ASP A 103 3.37 10.82 9.34
C ASP A 103 3.85 11.58 8.09
N PRO A 104 2.95 12.22 7.29
CA PRO A 104 3.35 12.96 6.11
C PRO A 104 4.33 14.10 6.42
N ALA A 105 4.32 14.66 7.63
CA ALA A 105 5.27 15.70 8.04
C ALA A 105 6.71 15.19 8.17
N LYS A 106 6.91 13.85 8.21
CA LYS A 106 8.23 13.21 8.23
C LYS A 106 8.74 12.83 6.84
N VAL A 107 7.96 13.06 5.79
CA VAL A 107 8.38 12.82 4.41
C VAL A 107 9.05 14.08 3.87
N GLU A 108 10.37 14.02 3.71
CA GLU A 108 11.18 15.17 3.32
C GLU A 108 10.83 15.62 1.89
N GLY A 109 10.32 16.85 1.75
CA GLY A 109 9.98 17.44 0.45
C GLY A 109 8.57 17.10 -0.05
N LEU A 110 7.77 16.37 0.72
CA LEU A 110 6.35 16.16 0.40
C LEU A 110 5.57 17.49 0.48
N ARG A 111 4.77 17.77 -0.54
CA ARG A 111 3.84 18.92 -0.60
C ARG A 111 2.44 18.37 -0.85
N LEU A 112 1.53 18.59 0.09
CA LEU A 112 0.13 18.15 0.05
C LEU A 112 -0.79 19.26 -0.43
#